data_AF-A0A1B6IB67-F1
#
_entry.id   AF-A0A1B6IB67-F1
#
_cell.length_a   1.000
_cell.length_b   1.000
_cell.length_c   1.000
_cell.angle_alpha   90.00
_cell.angle_beta   90.00
_cell.angle_gamma   90.00
#
_symmetry.space_group_name_H-M   'P 1'
#
loop_
_entity.id
_entity.type
_entity.pdbx_description
1 polymer ?
#
loop_
_entity_poly.entity_id
_entity_poly.type
_entity_poly.pdbx_seq_one_letter_code
_entity_poly.pdbx_strand_id
1 'polypeptide(L)'
;CKQFFLNTLVISETFVKFALLKTQSTGMVEPDHRGKHVPGNKIPETAKDIIRNHISKYPAYESHYSRERTNKKYLGNDLNISIMYTMYENECKEKNIKPEKKWLFSEIFNREYNLSFHLPDNDTCDFCDRIDCQLKNANGEQKENLQAEKQKHLDEAARRYHLKKEDKLLGQGNEKFKVVMADLQK
;
A
#
# COMPACT_ATOMS: atom_id res chain seq x y z
N CYS A 1 13.68 8.59 -65.40
CA CYS A 1 12.50 8.46 -64.52
C CYS A 1 12.77 8.87 -63.06
N LYS A 2 13.89 8.49 -62.44
CA LYS A 2 14.24 8.87 -61.07
C LYS A 2 14.20 10.39 -60.80
N GLN A 3 14.93 11.18 -61.59
CA GLN A 3 15.00 12.64 -61.39
C GLN A 3 13.63 13.32 -61.54
N PHE A 4 12.86 12.86 -62.54
CA PHE A 4 11.49 13.34 -62.75
C PHE A 4 10.61 13.05 -61.53
N PHE A 5 10.59 11.81 -61.04
CA PHE A 5 9.81 11.41 -59.85
C PHE A 5 10.15 12.25 -58.60
N LEU A 6 11.45 12.43 -58.32
CA LEU A 6 11.90 13.23 -57.17
C LEU A 6 11.50 14.69 -57.30
N ASN A 7 11.63 15.28 -58.50
CA ASN A 7 11.28 16.67 -58.76
C ASN A 7 9.76 16.89 -58.76
N THR A 8 8.98 15.95 -59.31
CA THR A 8 7.51 16.03 -59.37
C THR A 8 6.87 15.93 -58.00
N LEU A 9 7.38 15.05 -57.12
CA LEU A 9 6.85 14.90 -55.76
C LEU A 9 7.54 15.79 -54.73
N VAL A 10 8.60 16.50 -55.14
CA VAL A 10 9.41 17.37 -54.27
C VAL A 10 9.90 16.61 -53.02
N ILE A 11 10.39 15.39 -53.23
CA ILE A 11 10.91 14.53 -52.16
C ILE A 11 12.39 14.24 -52.37
N SER A 12 13.13 14.12 -51.27
CA SER A 12 14.55 13.78 -51.33
C SER A 12 14.76 12.33 -51.75
N GLU A 13 15.85 12.08 -52.48
CA GLU A 13 16.26 10.70 -52.80
C GLU A 13 16.45 9.85 -51.54
N THR A 14 17.00 10.45 -50.49
CA THR A 14 17.24 9.79 -49.20
C THR A 14 15.93 9.32 -48.56
N PHE A 15 14.87 10.12 -48.62
CA PHE A 15 13.55 9.75 -48.12
C PHE A 15 12.99 8.52 -48.85
N VAL A 16 13.09 8.48 -50.18
CA VAL A 16 12.62 7.33 -50.98
C VAL A 16 13.40 6.06 -50.65
N LYS A 17 14.74 6.16 -50.52
CA LYS A 17 15.57 5.02 -50.11
C LYS A 17 15.20 4.50 -48.73
N PHE A 18 15.03 5.39 -47.75
CA PHE A 18 14.64 4.99 -46.39
C PHE A 18 13.22 4.41 -46.34
N ALA A 19 12.28 4.94 -47.12
CA ALA A 19 10.93 4.38 -47.21
C ALA A 19 10.98 2.94 -47.75
N LEU A 20 11.71 2.70 -48.85
CA LEU A 20 11.88 1.36 -49.42
C LEU A 20 12.60 0.39 -48.47
N LEU A 21 13.63 0.85 -47.76
CA LEU A 21 14.33 0.04 -46.76
C LEU A 21 13.46 -0.33 -45.56
N LYS A 22 12.46 0.50 -45.24
CA LYS A 22 11.52 0.30 -44.14
C LYS A 22 10.21 -0.35 -44.60
N THR A 23 10.07 -0.70 -45.87
CA THR A 23 8.89 -1.40 -46.36
C THR A 23 8.97 -2.88 -45.97
N GLN A 24 7.98 -3.35 -45.23
CA GLN A 24 7.79 -4.75 -44.88
C GLN A 24 7.36 -5.56 -46.12
N SER A 25 7.47 -6.89 -46.06
CA SER A 25 7.00 -7.80 -47.12
C SER A 25 5.49 -7.67 -47.43
N THR A 26 4.73 -7.09 -46.51
CA THR A 26 3.29 -6.77 -46.64
C THR A 26 3.00 -5.49 -47.44
N GLY A 27 4.04 -4.76 -47.86
CA GLY A 27 3.92 -3.48 -48.57
C GLY A 27 3.69 -2.27 -47.66
N MET A 28 3.65 -2.46 -46.33
CA MET A 28 3.51 -1.38 -45.35
C MET A 28 4.88 -0.88 -44.88
N VAL A 29 5.01 0.42 -44.65
CA VAL A 29 6.23 1.01 -44.08
C VAL A 29 6.21 0.85 -42.56
N GLU A 30 7.35 0.46 -41.98
CA GLU A 30 7.55 0.39 -40.52
C GLU A 30 7.10 1.69 -39.82
N PRO A 31 6.39 1.59 -38.68
CA PRO A 31 5.93 2.76 -37.95
C PRO A 31 7.10 3.60 -37.41
N ASP A 32 6.86 4.89 -37.21
CA ASP A 32 7.88 5.77 -36.63
C ASP A 32 8.15 5.39 -35.16
N HIS A 33 9.43 5.23 -34.82
CA HIS A 33 9.92 4.92 -33.48
C HIS A 33 10.55 6.13 -32.77
N ARG A 34 10.52 7.33 -33.37
CA ARG A 34 10.91 8.57 -32.68
C ARG A 34 10.14 8.71 -31.37
N GLY A 35 10.87 9.10 -30.32
CA GLY A 35 10.30 9.28 -28.97
C GLY A 35 9.90 7.99 -28.24
N LYS A 36 10.04 6.80 -28.86
CA LYS A 36 9.68 5.50 -28.23
C LYS A 36 10.83 4.83 -27.49
N HIS A 37 11.94 5.52 -27.26
CA HIS A 37 13.05 4.96 -26.49
C HIS A 37 12.72 4.95 -25.00
N VAL A 38 13.12 3.89 -24.31
CA VAL A 38 13.03 3.87 -22.85
C VAL A 38 14.05 4.88 -22.30
N PRO A 39 13.64 5.81 -21.42
CA PRO A 39 14.58 6.75 -20.82
C PRO A 39 15.70 6.00 -20.09
N GLY A 40 16.95 6.38 -20.30
CA GLY A 40 18.10 5.75 -19.61
C GLY A 40 18.04 5.89 -18.08
N ASN A 41 17.29 6.87 -17.58
CA ASN A 41 17.07 7.09 -16.15
C ASN A 41 15.92 6.24 -15.58
N LYS A 42 15.28 5.39 -16.38
CA LYS A 42 14.20 4.52 -15.92
C LYS A 42 14.77 3.48 -14.97
N ILE A 43 14.28 3.49 -13.75
CA ILE A 43 14.64 2.51 -12.72
C ILE A 43 14.06 1.15 -13.14
N PRO A 44 14.88 0.08 -13.16
CA PRO A 44 14.41 -1.24 -13.55
C PRO A 44 13.38 -1.76 -12.54
N GLU A 45 12.36 -2.45 -13.02
CA GLU A 45 11.28 -2.95 -12.17
C GLU A 45 11.78 -4.00 -11.18
N THR A 46 12.78 -4.79 -11.59
CA THR A 46 13.46 -5.77 -10.73
C THR A 46 14.04 -5.15 -9.46
N ALA A 47 14.56 -3.92 -9.53
CA ALA A 47 15.10 -3.23 -8.36
C ALA A 47 13.98 -2.82 -7.38
N LYS A 48 12.81 -2.42 -7.90
CA LYS A 48 11.64 -2.13 -7.08
C LYS A 48 11.09 -3.38 -6.41
N ASP A 49 11.10 -4.51 -7.11
CA ASP A 49 10.64 -5.79 -6.55
C ASP A 49 11.48 -6.25 -5.35
N ILE A 50 12.79 -6.00 -5.37
CA ILE A 50 13.65 -6.29 -4.21
C ILE A 50 13.23 -5.45 -3.00
N ILE A 51 12.91 -4.17 -3.21
CA ILE A 51 12.41 -3.29 -2.14
C ILE A 51 11.06 -3.79 -1.61
N ARG A 52 10.12 -4.12 -2.50
CA ARG A 52 8.80 -4.66 -2.11
C ARG A 52 8.96 -5.93 -1.29
N ASN A 53 9.80 -6.85 -1.75
CA ASN A 53 10.08 -8.09 -1.04
C ASN A 53 10.70 -7.84 0.34
N HIS A 54 11.54 -6.82 0.49
CA HIS A 54 12.09 -6.46 1.80
C HIS A 54 11.01 -5.89 2.74
N ILE A 55 10.17 -4.96 2.26
CA ILE A 55 9.08 -4.36 3.06
C ILE A 55 8.06 -5.42 3.50
N SER A 56 7.72 -6.37 2.63
CA SER A 56 6.73 -7.42 2.93
C SER A 56 7.18 -8.45 3.98
N LYS A 57 8.46 -8.45 4.40
CA LYS A 57 8.94 -9.33 5.48
C LYS A 57 8.54 -8.87 6.87
N TYR A 58 8.26 -7.58 7.04
CA TYR A 58 7.95 -7.04 8.36
C TYR A 58 6.50 -7.39 8.73
N PRO A 59 6.25 -7.90 9.94
CA PRO A 59 4.89 -8.15 10.40
C PRO A 59 4.17 -6.81 10.55
N ALA A 60 2.96 -6.74 9.97
CA ALA A 60 2.10 -5.57 10.07
C ALA A 60 0.86 -5.92 10.89
N TYR A 61 0.49 -5.02 11.80
CA TYR A 61 -0.60 -5.17 12.76
C TYR A 61 -1.76 -4.25 12.38
N GLU A 62 -2.98 -4.73 12.58
CA GLU A 62 -4.17 -3.89 12.45
C GLU A 62 -4.63 -3.46 13.85
N SER A 63 -4.80 -2.15 14.06
CA SER A 63 -5.35 -1.64 15.31
C SER A 63 -6.81 -2.10 15.45
N HIS A 64 -7.09 -2.82 16.54
CA HIS A 64 -8.36 -3.49 16.78
C HIS A 64 -9.57 -2.53 16.85
N TYR A 65 -9.37 -1.34 17.40
CA TYR A 65 -10.43 -0.35 17.68
C TYR A 65 -10.65 0.65 16.55
N SER A 66 -9.75 0.65 15.57
CA SER A 66 -9.86 1.49 14.38
C SER A 66 -10.13 0.69 13.11
N ARG A 67 -10.40 -0.63 13.22
CA ARG A 67 -10.77 -1.49 12.08
C ARG A 67 -11.97 -0.98 11.29
N GLU A 68 -13.00 -0.48 11.97
CA GLU A 68 -14.17 0.09 11.30
C GLU A 68 -13.91 1.48 10.68
N ARG A 69 -12.88 2.18 11.14
CA ARG A 69 -12.57 3.56 10.74
C ARG A 69 -11.47 3.64 9.68
N THR A 70 -10.51 2.72 9.68
CA THR A 70 -9.34 2.75 8.79
C THR A 70 -8.86 1.35 8.42
N ASN A 71 -8.54 1.13 7.14
CA ASN A 71 -7.84 -0.06 6.65
C ASN A 71 -6.30 0.08 6.74
N LYS A 72 -5.81 0.94 7.63
CA LYS A 72 -4.38 1.23 7.78
C LYS A 72 -3.74 0.17 8.67
N LYS A 73 -2.60 -0.36 8.22
CA LYS A 73 -1.80 -1.33 8.97
C LYS A 73 -0.62 -0.60 9.63
N TYR A 74 -0.11 -1.18 10.70
CA TYR A 74 0.90 -0.58 11.54
C TYR A 74 2.10 -1.50 11.73
N LEU A 75 3.30 -0.96 11.61
CA LEU A 75 4.55 -1.64 11.94
C LEU A 75 4.87 -1.43 13.42
N GLY A 76 5.85 -2.16 13.94
CA GLY A 76 6.34 -1.97 15.31
C GLY A 76 6.90 -0.56 15.53
N ASN A 77 6.72 -0.03 16.73
CA ASN A 77 7.19 1.30 17.14
C ASN A 77 8.73 1.44 17.13
N ASP A 78 9.44 0.31 17.14
CA ASP A 78 10.89 0.20 17.04
C ASP A 78 11.41 0.43 15.61
N LEU A 79 10.53 0.35 14.61
CA LEU A 79 10.87 0.53 13.21
C LEU A 79 10.56 1.95 12.74
N ASN A 80 11.39 2.42 11.83
CA ASN A 80 11.12 3.61 11.03
C ASN A 80 11.70 3.41 9.63
N ILE A 81 11.31 4.28 8.67
CA ILE A 81 11.79 4.18 7.28
C ILE A 81 13.32 4.18 7.19
N SER A 82 14.00 4.94 8.04
CA SER A 82 15.47 5.00 8.04
C SER A 82 16.09 3.68 8.49
N ILE A 83 15.58 3.09 9.58
CA ILE A 83 16.04 1.79 10.11
C ILE A 83 15.78 0.69 9.08
N MET A 84 14.56 0.63 8.53
CA MET A 84 14.22 -0.34 7.48
C MET A 84 15.13 -0.20 6.25
N TYR A 85 15.45 1.04 5.85
CA TYR A 85 16.38 1.26 4.75
C TYR A 85 17.80 0.78 5.07
N THR A 86 18.30 1.03 6.29
CA THR A 86 19.61 0.52 6.71
C THR A 86 19.64 -1.02 6.72
N MET A 87 18.57 -1.67 7.16
CA MET A 87 18.43 -3.12 7.10
C MET A 87 18.41 -3.64 5.66
N TYR A 88 17.70 -2.95 4.76
CA TYR A 88 17.70 -3.23 3.32
C TYR A 88 19.10 -3.09 2.71
N GLU A 89 19.83 -2.02 3.02
CA GLU A 89 21.20 -1.82 2.53
C GLU A 89 22.13 -2.96 2.97
N ASN A 90 21.99 -3.42 4.21
CA ASN A 90 22.77 -4.54 4.72
C ASN A 90 22.42 -5.85 4.00
N GLU A 91 21.13 -6.13 3.80
CA GLU A 91 20.69 -7.31 3.05
C GLU A 91 21.18 -7.28 1.59
N CYS A 92 21.18 -6.11 0.95
CA CYS A 92 21.72 -5.93 -0.40
C CYS A 92 23.23 -6.20 -0.44
N LYS A 93 23.99 -5.74 0.56
CA LYS A 93 25.43 -6.03 0.67
C LYS A 93 25.71 -7.52 0.81
N GLU A 94 24.96 -8.23 1.65
CA GLU A 94 25.09 -9.69 1.81
C GLU A 94 24.82 -10.45 0.51
N LYS A 95 23.85 -9.99 -0.29
CA LYS A 95 23.48 -10.59 -1.57
C LYS A 95 24.33 -10.11 -2.74
N ASN A 96 25.33 -9.25 -2.51
CA ASN A 96 26.12 -8.58 -3.56
C ASN A 96 25.27 -7.83 -4.60
N ILE A 97 24.13 -7.28 -4.17
CA ILE A 97 23.25 -6.45 -5.00
C ILE A 97 23.50 -4.99 -4.66
N LYS A 98 23.53 -4.12 -5.68
CA LYS A 98 23.62 -2.68 -5.46
C LYS A 98 22.28 -2.17 -4.89
N PRO A 99 22.26 -1.57 -3.69
CA PRO A 99 21.04 -1.02 -3.12
C PRO A 99 20.60 0.22 -3.88
N GLU A 100 19.29 0.37 -4.02
CA GLU A 100 18.68 1.59 -4.56
C GLU A 100 18.66 2.72 -3.52
N LYS A 101 18.44 3.95 -3.99
CA LYS A 101 18.45 5.15 -3.14
C LYS A 101 17.27 5.18 -2.17
N LYS A 102 17.50 5.73 -0.97
CA LYS A 102 16.48 5.91 0.08
C LYS A 102 15.19 6.57 -0.39
N TRP A 103 15.26 7.55 -1.29
CA TRP A 103 14.05 8.23 -1.79
C TRP A 103 13.10 7.27 -2.50
N LEU A 104 13.63 6.32 -3.28
CA LEU A 104 12.83 5.31 -3.99
C LEU A 104 12.22 4.33 -3.00
N PHE A 105 12.99 3.91 -2.01
CA PHE A 105 12.49 3.07 -0.91
C PHE A 105 11.31 3.73 -0.20
N SER A 106 11.46 5.01 0.20
CA SER A 106 10.40 5.78 0.84
C SER A 106 9.19 5.98 -0.08
N GLU A 107 9.40 6.20 -1.38
CA GLU A 107 8.30 6.36 -2.33
C GLU A 107 7.49 5.07 -2.47
N ILE A 108 8.16 3.93 -2.64
CA ILE A 108 7.52 2.61 -2.70
C ILE A 108 6.74 2.36 -1.41
N PHE A 109 7.37 2.58 -0.25
CA PHE A 109 6.73 2.42 1.05
C PHE A 109 5.45 3.26 1.17
N ASN A 110 5.51 4.55 0.84
CA ASN A 110 4.36 5.46 1.03
C ASN A 110 3.27 5.32 -0.03
N ARG A 111 3.61 4.96 -1.27
CA ARG A 111 2.64 4.87 -2.38
C ARG A 111 1.98 3.51 -2.47
N GLU A 112 2.76 2.44 -2.27
CA GLU A 112 2.27 1.08 -2.50
C GLU A 112 1.73 0.44 -1.21
N TYR A 113 2.19 0.89 -0.04
CA TYR A 113 1.77 0.33 1.24
C TYR A 113 0.98 1.36 2.07
N ASN A 114 -0.20 0.96 2.54
CA ASN A 114 -0.96 1.72 3.53
C ASN A 114 -0.48 1.38 4.96
N LEU A 115 0.82 1.54 5.20
CA LEU A 115 1.50 1.24 6.45
C LEU A 115 1.82 2.53 7.24
N SER A 116 1.88 2.42 8.56
CA SER A 116 2.31 3.49 9.48
C SER A 116 3.13 2.90 10.62
N PHE A 117 4.02 3.67 11.23
CA PHE A 117 4.87 3.18 12.33
C PHE A 117 4.22 3.31 13.70
N HIS A 118 3.35 4.29 13.88
CA HIS A 118 2.70 4.55 15.15
C HIS A 118 1.32 3.94 15.16
N LEU A 119 1.08 3.02 16.11
CA LEU A 119 -0.29 2.66 16.45
C LEU A 119 -1.00 3.91 17.02
N PRO A 120 -2.30 4.10 16.76
CA PRO A 120 -3.06 5.14 17.43
C PRO A 120 -3.01 4.91 18.93
N ASP A 121 -2.67 5.94 19.72
CA ASP A 121 -2.69 5.91 21.19
C ASP A 121 -4.10 5.65 21.76
N ASN A 122 -5.13 5.73 20.91
CA ASN A 122 -6.51 5.58 21.30
C ASN A 122 -6.87 4.10 21.50
N ASP A 123 -6.99 3.75 22.79
CA ASP A 123 -7.87 2.74 23.36
C ASP A 123 -7.49 1.29 23.07
N THR A 124 -6.35 0.80 23.54
CA THR A 124 -6.26 -0.64 23.79
C THR A 124 -7.14 -0.97 25.01
N CYS A 125 -8.13 -1.85 24.86
CA CYS A 125 -8.91 -2.32 26.01
C CYS A 125 -8.05 -3.29 26.82
N ASP A 126 -7.80 -2.96 28.09
CA ASP A 126 -7.09 -3.81 29.04
C ASP A 126 -7.61 -5.25 29.06
N PHE A 127 -8.92 -5.43 28.86
CA PHE A 127 -9.55 -6.74 28.78
C PHE A 127 -9.08 -7.52 27.54
N CYS A 128 -9.15 -6.90 26.36
CA CYS A 128 -8.70 -7.52 25.11
C CYS A 128 -7.20 -7.83 25.14
N ASP A 129 -6.38 -6.90 25.65
CA ASP A 129 -4.93 -7.08 25.73
C ASP A 129 -4.56 -8.26 26.64
N ARG A 130 -5.28 -8.41 27.76
CA ARG A 130 -5.12 -9.53 28.69
C ARG A 130 -5.48 -10.85 28.02
N ILE A 131 -6.62 -10.93 27.35
CA ILE A 131 -7.06 -12.13 26.63
C ILE A 131 -6.07 -12.47 25.49
N ASP A 132 -5.59 -11.47 24.75
CA ASP A 132 -4.63 -11.69 23.65
C ASP A 132 -3.28 -12.20 24.15
N CYS A 133 -2.84 -11.76 25.33
CA CYS A 133 -1.67 -12.34 25.99
C CYS A 133 -1.89 -13.80 26.40
N GLN A 134 -3.08 -14.14 26.92
CA GLN A 134 -3.43 -15.51 27.30
C GLN A 134 -3.54 -16.44 26.08
N LEU A 135 -4.10 -15.95 24.98
CA LEU A 135 -4.26 -16.71 23.72
C LEU A 135 -2.93 -17.14 23.08
N LYS A 136 -1.84 -16.39 23.31
CA LYS A 136 -0.51 -16.74 22.78
C LYS A 136 0.04 -18.05 23.37
N ASN A 137 -0.37 -18.38 24.60
CA ASN A 137 0.13 -19.55 25.33
C ASN A 137 -0.94 -20.64 25.53
N ALA A 138 -2.18 -20.42 25.09
CA ALA A 138 -3.31 -21.33 25.31
C ALA A 138 -3.42 -22.40 24.21
N ASN A 139 -3.79 -23.61 24.61
CA ASN A 139 -3.98 -24.76 23.71
C ASN A 139 -5.39 -25.37 23.87
N GLY A 140 -5.92 -25.92 22.76
CA GLY A 140 -7.17 -26.68 22.74
C GLY A 140 -8.37 -25.89 23.26
N GLU A 141 -9.13 -26.50 24.18
CA GLU A 141 -10.38 -25.98 24.75
C GLU A 141 -10.23 -24.61 25.45
N GLN A 142 -9.07 -24.35 26.07
CA GLN A 142 -8.81 -23.05 26.70
C GLN A 142 -8.77 -21.91 25.69
N LYS A 143 -8.25 -22.18 24.48
CA LYS A 143 -8.18 -21.19 23.41
C LYS A 143 -9.56 -20.84 22.88
N GLU A 144 -10.42 -21.83 22.70
CA GLU A 144 -11.80 -21.63 22.24
C GLU A 144 -12.62 -20.82 23.26
N ASN A 145 -12.48 -21.13 24.55
CA ASN A 145 -13.15 -20.37 25.62
C ASN A 145 -12.70 -18.91 25.67
N LEU A 146 -11.39 -18.65 25.60
CA LEU A 146 -10.85 -17.29 25.56
C LEU A 146 -11.28 -16.52 24.30
N GLN A 147 -11.38 -17.19 23.15
CA GLN A 147 -11.89 -16.59 21.92
C GLN A 147 -13.38 -16.25 22.02
N ALA A 148 -14.19 -17.14 22.60
CA ALA A 148 -15.61 -16.90 22.80
C ALA A 148 -15.85 -15.74 23.79
N GLU A 149 -15.05 -15.65 24.86
CA GLU A 149 -15.11 -14.56 25.82
C GLU A 149 -14.73 -13.22 25.17
N LYS A 150 -13.66 -13.22 24.37
CA LYS A 150 -13.29 -12.05 23.56
C LYS A 150 -14.41 -11.63 22.63
N GLN A 151 -15.02 -12.56 21.90
CA GLN A 151 -16.06 -12.25 20.94
C GLN A 151 -17.28 -11.61 21.63
N LYS A 152 -17.71 -12.16 22.77
CA LYS A 152 -18.81 -11.57 23.57
C LYS A 152 -18.53 -10.13 23.96
N HIS A 153 -17.31 -9.83 24.43
CA HIS A 153 -16.91 -8.47 24.77
C HIS A 153 -17.00 -7.52 23.55
N LEU A 154 -16.58 -7.99 22.37
CA LEU A 154 -16.65 -7.21 21.14
C LEU A 154 -18.08 -6.97 20.66
N ASP A 155 -18.93 -8.00 20.72
CA ASP A 155 -20.34 -7.90 20.33
C ASP A 155 -21.09 -6.93 21.25
N GLU A 156 -20.80 -6.96 22.55
CA GLU A 156 -21.37 -6.00 23.50
C GLU A 156 -20.90 -4.57 23.22
N ALA A 157 -19.61 -4.36 22.93
CA ALA A 157 -19.09 -3.06 22.55
C ALA A 157 -19.77 -2.53 21.28
N ALA A 158 -19.87 -3.37 20.24
CA ALA A 158 -20.54 -3.02 18.98
C ALA A 158 -22.01 -2.64 19.21
N ARG A 159 -22.73 -3.41 20.05
CA ARG A 159 -24.10 -3.10 20.44
C ARG A 159 -24.22 -1.74 21.15
N ARG A 160 -23.30 -1.40 22.05
CA ARG A 160 -23.29 -0.09 22.72
C ARG A 160 -23.08 1.06 21.72
N TYR A 161 -22.17 0.89 20.75
CA TYR A 161 -21.97 1.87 19.68
C TYR A 161 -23.20 2.01 18.76
N HIS A 162 -23.88 0.90 18.46
CA HIS A 162 -25.12 0.92 17.69
C HIS A 162 -26.22 1.71 18.40
N LEU A 163 -26.51 1.39 19.67
CA LEU A 163 -27.52 2.08 20.47
C LEU A 163 -27.20 3.58 20.61
N LYS A 164 -25.93 3.92 20.85
CA LYS A 164 -25.48 5.32 20.87
C LYS A 164 -25.78 6.06 19.57
N LYS A 165 -25.61 5.40 18.42
CA LYS A 165 -25.90 6.00 17.11
C LYS A 165 -27.40 6.24 16.95
N GLU A 166 -28.23 5.28 17.34
CA GLU A 166 -29.69 5.40 17.32
C GLU A 166 -30.18 6.53 18.22
N ASP A 167 -29.71 6.58 19.47
CA ASP A 167 -30.06 7.64 20.42
C ASP A 167 -29.68 9.02 19.87
N LYS A 168 -28.47 9.16 19.29
CA LYS A 168 -28.03 10.41 18.69
C LYS A 168 -28.96 10.87 17.56
N LEU A 169 -29.43 9.95 16.72
CA LEU A 169 -30.37 10.27 15.64
C LEU A 169 -31.74 10.68 16.18
N LEU A 170 -32.24 10.01 17.21
CA LEU A 170 -33.50 10.34 17.87
C LEU A 170 -33.45 11.75 18.49
N GLY A 171 -32.35 12.10 19.16
CA GLY A 171 -32.17 13.43 19.78
C GLY A 171 -32.01 14.57 18.76
N GLN A 172 -31.54 14.29 17.55
CA GLN A 172 -31.46 15.29 16.47
C GLN A 172 -32.82 15.55 15.81
N GLY A 173 -33.70 14.55 15.77
CA GLY A 173 -35.01 14.63 15.11
C GLY A 173 -36.17 15.10 15.99
N ASN A 174 -36.00 15.21 17.32
CA ASN A 174 -37.10 15.49 18.23
C ASN A 174 -36.71 16.50 19.33
N GLU A 175 -37.32 17.68 19.33
CA GLU A 175 -37.06 18.74 20.33
C GLU A 175 -37.39 18.35 21.77
N LYS A 176 -38.27 17.34 21.98
CA LYS A 176 -38.64 16.86 23.32
C LYS A 176 -37.62 15.89 23.93
N PHE A 177 -36.71 15.34 23.13
CA PHE A 177 -35.71 14.38 23.60
C PHE A 177 -34.32 15.01 23.53
N LYS A 178 -33.60 14.99 24.66
CA LYS A 178 -32.20 15.40 24.74
C LYS A 178 -31.38 14.19 25.15
N VAL A 179 -30.36 13.88 24.35
CA VAL A 179 -29.44 12.76 24.63
C VAL A 179 -28.17 13.33 25.23
N VAL A 180 -27.83 12.85 26.42
CA VAL A 180 -26.61 13.22 27.14
C VAL A 180 -25.64 12.05 27.04
N MET A 181 -24.50 12.29 26.40
CA MET A 181 -23.40 11.33 26.34
C MET A 181 -22.30 11.82 27.28
N ALA A 182 -22.07 11.09 28.37
CA ALA A 182 -20.96 11.37 29.28
C ALA A 182 -19.82 10.38 28.97
N ASP A 183 -18.61 10.92 28.84
CA ASP A 183 -17.40 10.11 28.84
C ASP A 183 -16.97 9.86 30.29
N LEU A 184 -16.92 8.60 30.69
CA LEU A 184 -16.56 8.17 32.05
C LEU A 184 -15.13 7.63 32.11
N GLN A 185 -14.25 8.04 31.20
CA GLN A 185 -12.82 7.81 31.36
C GLN A 185 -12.33 8.45 32.67
N LYS A 186 -11.88 7.60 33.59
CA LYS A 186 -11.14 7.94 34.81
C LYS A 186 -9.72 7.45 34.68
#